data_AF-A0A942TT50-F1
#
_entry.id   AF-A0A942TT50-F1
#
_cell.length_a   1.000
_cell.length_b   1.000
_cell.length_c   1.000
_cell.angle_alpha   90.00
_cell.angle_beta   90.00
_cell.angle_gamma   90.00
#
_symmetry.space_group_name_H-M   'P 1'
#
loop_
_entity.id
_entity.type
_entity.pdbx_description
1 polymer ?
#
loop_
_entity_poly.entity_id
_entity_poly.type
_entity_poly.pdbx_seq_one_letter_code
_entity_poly.pdbx_strand_id
1 'polypeptide(L)'
;MKKLQNFTKEYHQELNYQIKNGSYEQSKMSLLMNHMLLSTEVAEIAELLRELFVSTEKMIQEGWEEGEAFKVAQKHVSKELGKEISDCIAYLSKLGNFFERDMESDFYNKMEEVRKRVEKH
;
A
#
# COMPACT_ATOMS: atom_id res chain seq x y z
N MET A 1 -6.11 3.66 -12.42
CA MET A 1 -4.89 4.00 -11.64
C MET A 1 -4.18 5.25 -12.18
N LYS A 2 -4.15 5.48 -13.50
CA LYS A 2 -3.49 6.63 -14.13
C LYS A 2 -3.92 8.00 -13.60
N LYS A 3 -5.21 8.20 -13.34
CA LYS A 3 -5.73 9.44 -12.70
C LYS A 3 -5.13 9.66 -11.32
N LEU A 4 -5.03 8.60 -10.51
CA LEU A 4 -4.48 8.67 -9.14
C LEU A 4 -2.97 8.89 -9.17
N GLN A 5 -2.25 8.22 -10.08
CA GLN A 5 -0.82 8.43 -10.29
C GLN A 5 -0.51 9.87 -10.74
N ASN A 6 -1.33 10.45 -11.62
CA ASN A 6 -1.19 11.84 -12.05
C ASN A 6 -1.49 12.82 -10.91
N PHE A 7 -2.58 12.61 -10.18
CA PHE A 7 -2.90 13.41 -8.99
C PHE A 7 -1.75 13.40 -7.97
N THR A 8 -1.23 12.22 -7.63
CA THR A 8 -0.10 12.10 -6.68
C THR A 8 1.18 12.73 -7.22
N LYS A 9 1.40 12.71 -8.54
CA LYS A 9 2.53 13.41 -9.17
C LYS A 9 2.44 14.91 -8.93
N GLU A 10 1.31 15.52 -9.25
CA GLU A 10 1.06 16.95 -9.08
C GLU A 10 1.15 17.35 -7.61
N TYR A 11 0.46 16.62 -6.73
CA TYR A 11 0.47 16.85 -5.29
C TYR A 11 1.88 16.77 -4.68
N HIS A 12 2.68 15.76 -5.05
CA HIS A 12 4.06 15.66 -4.58
C HIS A 12 4.96 16.77 -5.12
N GLN A 13 4.71 17.28 -6.32
CA GLN A 13 5.46 18.41 -6.87
C GLN A 13 5.15 19.71 -6.12
N GLU A 14 3.87 19.97 -5.86
CA GLU A 14 3.41 21.14 -5.08
C GLU A 14 4.03 21.19 -3.69
N LEU A 15 4.11 20.04 -3.01
CA LEU A 15 4.70 19.91 -1.68
C LEU A 15 6.24 19.81 -1.70
N ASN A 16 6.86 19.87 -2.87
CA ASN A 16 8.29 19.59 -3.04
C ASN A 16 8.69 18.24 -2.40
N TYR A 17 7.79 17.26 -2.42
CA TYR A 17 7.96 15.96 -1.79
C TYR A 17 8.45 14.90 -2.77
N GLN A 18 8.43 15.11 -4.09
CA GLN A 18 8.90 14.17 -5.12
C GLN A 18 10.35 13.68 -4.90
N ILE A 19 10.67 12.48 -5.42
CA ILE A 19 12.04 11.95 -5.42
C ILE A 19 12.94 12.93 -6.19
N LYS A 20 14.00 13.41 -5.54
CA LYS A 20 14.92 14.38 -6.13
C LYS A 20 15.84 13.69 -7.13
N ASN A 21 16.15 14.36 -8.23
CA ASN A 21 16.98 13.82 -9.32
C ASN A 21 18.11 14.77 -9.74
N GLY A 22 18.44 15.79 -8.92
CA GLY A 22 19.48 16.78 -9.25
C GLY A 22 20.91 16.24 -9.17
N SER A 23 21.14 15.13 -8.47
CA SER A 23 22.40 14.39 -8.47
C SER A 23 22.17 12.92 -8.09
N TYR A 24 23.18 12.07 -8.28
CA TYR A 24 23.13 10.69 -7.83
C TYR A 24 22.88 10.57 -6.32
N GLU A 25 23.63 11.32 -5.49
CA GLU A 25 23.46 11.27 -4.04
C GLU A 25 22.08 11.77 -3.59
N GLN A 26 21.55 12.83 -4.21
CA GLN A 26 20.19 13.29 -3.92
C GLN A 26 19.13 12.24 -4.28
N SER A 27 19.31 11.56 -5.42
CA SER A 27 18.42 10.49 -5.87
C SER A 27 18.47 9.30 -4.93
N LYS A 28 19.68 8.86 -4.57
CA LYS A 28 19.92 7.76 -3.63
C LYS A 28 19.26 8.04 -2.28
N MET A 29 19.49 9.21 -1.69
CA MET A 29 18.87 9.59 -0.42
C MET A 29 17.34 9.60 -0.51
N SER A 30 16.79 10.20 -1.57
CA SER A 30 15.34 10.29 -1.77
C SER A 30 14.69 8.91 -1.97
N LEU A 31 15.35 8.03 -2.71
CA LEU A 31 14.89 6.65 -2.94
C LEU A 31 14.94 5.82 -1.66
N LEU A 32 16.02 5.93 -0.88
CA LEU A 32 16.14 5.25 0.41
C LEU A 32 15.08 5.74 1.40
N MET A 33 14.84 7.06 1.45
CA MET A 33 13.77 7.63 2.29
C MET A 33 12.39 7.10 1.87
N ASN A 34 12.09 7.11 0.56
CA ASN A 34 10.82 6.57 0.07
C ASN A 34 10.67 5.08 0.38
N HIS A 35 11.74 4.30 0.24
CA HIS A 35 11.74 2.88 0.58
C HIS A 35 11.47 2.65 2.06
N MET A 36 12.15 3.40 2.93
CA MET A 36 11.96 3.33 4.38
C MET A 36 10.50 3.62 4.74
N LEU A 37 9.94 4.72 4.24
CA LEU A 37 8.55 5.08 4.50
C LEU A 37 7.57 4.02 3.99
N LEU A 38 7.71 3.56 2.74
CA LEU A 38 6.88 2.48 2.21
C LEU A 38 6.97 1.20 3.07
N SER A 39 8.16 0.84 3.54
CA SER A 39 8.31 -0.34 4.41
C SER A 39 7.65 -0.16 5.77
N THR A 40 7.61 1.06 6.30
CA THR A 40 6.88 1.40 7.53
C THR A 40 5.37 1.20 7.32
N GLU A 41 4.79 1.76 6.25
CA GLU A 41 3.33 1.63 6.04
C GLU A 41 2.91 0.17 5.81
N VAL A 42 3.75 -0.63 5.14
CA VAL A 42 3.52 -2.07 5.01
C VAL A 42 3.58 -2.78 6.37
N ALA A 43 4.46 -2.36 7.27
CA ALA A 43 4.53 -2.88 8.63
C ALA A 43 3.29 -2.48 9.46
N GLU A 44 2.76 -1.27 9.26
CA GLU A 44 1.54 -0.81 9.92
C GLU A 44 0.30 -1.60 9.44
N ILE A 45 0.22 -1.92 8.14
CA ILE A 45 -0.78 -2.88 7.62
C ILE A 45 -0.66 -4.23 8.34
N ALA A 46 0.55 -4.76 8.49
CA ALA A 46 0.77 -6.04 9.15
C ALA A 46 0.35 -6.00 10.63
N GLU A 47 0.58 -4.89 11.32
CA GLU A 47 0.18 -4.68 12.70
C GLU A 47 -1.35 -4.61 12.85
N LEU A 48 -2.05 -3.91 11.95
CA LEU A 48 -3.51 -3.86 11.92
C LEU A 48 -4.13 -5.23 11.65
N LEU A 49 -3.50 -6.06 10.81
CA LEU A 49 -3.92 -7.45 10.62
C LEU A 49 -3.70 -8.28 11.88
N ARG A 50 -2.58 -8.09 12.58
CA ARG A 50 -2.32 -8.74 13.87
C ARG A 50 -3.40 -8.36 14.89
N GLU A 51 -3.75 -7.08 14.99
CA GLU A 51 -4.81 -6.58 15.87
C GLU A 51 -6.19 -7.17 15.52
N LEU A 52 -6.52 -7.25 14.23
CA LEU A 52 -7.75 -7.91 13.74
C LEU A 52 -7.86 -9.34 14.27
N PHE A 53 -6.80 -10.14 14.17
CA PHE A 53 -6.82 -11.53 14.62
C PHE A 53 -6.88 -11.65 16.15
N VAL A 54 -6.05 -10.89 16.87
CA VAL A 54 -6.02 -10.91 18.34
C VAL A 54 -7.36 -10.50 18.93
N SER A 55 -8.00 -9.47 18.39
CA SER A 55 -9.31 -9.02 18.85
C SER A 55 -10.41 -10.04 18.53
N THR A 56 -10.37 -10.65 17.33
CA THR A 56 -11.29 -11.73 16.95
C THR A 56 -11.19 -12.92 17.89
N GLU A 57 -9.98 -13.43 18.14
CA GLU A 57 -9.74 -14.56 19.04
C GLU A 57 -10.20 -14.27 20.47
N LYS A 58 -9.96 -13.05 20.97
CA LYS A 58 -10.43 -12.63 22.28
C LYS A 58 -11.96 -12.67 22.39
N MET A 59 -12.67 -12.13 21.40
CA MET A 59 -14.14 -12.15 21.38
C MET A 59 -14.70 -13.58 21.33
N ILE A 60 -14.07 -14.47 20.54
CA ILE A 60 -14.44 -15.89 20.50
C ILE A 60 -14.28 -16.54 21.88
N GLN A 61 -13.17 -16.25 22.59
CA GLN A 61 -12.95 -16.75 23.96
C GLN A 61 -13.98 -16.20 24.96
N GLU A 62 -14.52 -15.00 24.72
CA GLU A 62 -15.61 -14.39 25.49
C GLU A 62 -17.01 -14.95 25.13
N GLY A 63 -17.08 -15.89 24.19
CA GLY A 63 -18.31 -16.60 23.81
C GLY A 63 -19.06 -16.01 22.61
N TRP A 64 -18.44 -15.10 21.86
CA TRP A 64 -19.01 -14.59 20.62
C TRP A 64 -18.99 -15.65 19.51
N GLU A 65 -19.95 -15.57 18.59
CA GLU A 65 -19.91 -16.33 17.34
C GLU A 65 -18.75 -15.83 16.46
N GLU A 66 -18.03 -16.75 15.80
CA GLU A 66 -16.80 -16.47 15.05
C GLU A 66 -17.01 -15.42 13.95
N GLY A 67 -18.05 -15.56 13.13
CA GLY A 67 -18.36 -14.63 12.06
C GLY A 67 -18.74 -13.23 12.56
N GLU A 68 -19.45 -13.15 13.69
CA GLU A 68 -19.77 -11.88 14.35
C GLU A 68 -18.52 -11.21 14.92
N ALA A 69 -17.69 -11.96 15.66
CA ALA A 69 -16.42 -11.48 16.21
C ALA A 69 -15.52 -10.92 15.11
N PHE A 70 -15.34 -11.67 14.02
CA PHE A 70 -14.51 -11.23 12.90
C PHE A 70 -15.05 -9.95 12.25
N LYS A 71 -16.36 -9.83 12.05
CA LYS A 71 -16.98 -8.62 11.47
C LYS A 71 -16.78 -7.38 12.36
N VAL A 72 -16.87 -7.54 13.68
CA VAL A 72 -16.65 -6.43 14.62
C VAL A 72 -15.19 -5.98 14.58
N ALA A 73 -14.25 -6.92 14.66
CA ALA A 73 -12.81 -6.63 14.57
C ALA A 73 -12.44 -6.03 13.20
N GLN A 74 -13.00 -6.53 12.10
CA GLN A 74 -12.80 -5.98 10.76
C GLN A 74 -13.24 -4.52 10.67
N LYS A 75 -14.42 -4.18 11.22
CA LYS A 75 -14.90 -2.79 11.26
C LYS A 75 -13.99 -1.89 12.10
N HIS A 76 -13.41 -2.44 13.18
CA HIS A 76 -12.51 -1.70 14.05
C HIS A 76 -11.25 -1.24 13.32
N VAL A 77 -10.58 -2.14 12.60
CA VAL A 77 -9.31 -1.84 11.92
C VAL A 77 -9.48 -1.16 10.55
N SER A 78 -10.67 -1.23 9.94
CA SER A 78 -10.88 -0.85 8.53
C SER A 78 -10.51 0.60 8.21
N LYS A 79 -10.69 1.54 9.15
CA LYS A 79 -10.40 2.95 8.90
C LYS A 79 -8.90 3.20 8.79
N GLU A 80 -8.14 2.68 9.75
CA GLU A 80 -6.68 2.83 9.78
C GLU A 80 -6.04 2.03 8.64
N LEU A 81 -6.56 0.83 8.36
CA LEU A 81 -6.10 0.02 7.22
C LEU A 81 -6.22 0.78 5.89
N GLY A 82 -7.31 1.55 5.72
CA GLY A 82 -7.49 2.38 4.53
C GLY A 82 -6.45 3.51 4.40
N LYS A 83 -5.97 4.06 5.53
CA LYS A 83 -4.90 5.07 5.53
C LYS A 83 -3.57 4.45 5.12
N GLU A 84 -3.18 3.34 5.74
CA GLU A 84 -1.88 2.72 5.45
C GLU A 84 -1.81 2.17 4.01
N ILE A 85 -2.92 1.67 3.47
CA ILE A 85 -3.02 1.33 2.05
C ILE A 85 -2.85 2.58 1.18
N SER A 86 -3.45 3.70 1.56
CA SER A 86 -3.33 4.96 0.81
C SER A 86 -1.90 5.50 0.82
N ASP A 87 -1.21 5.41 1.95
CA ASP A 87 0.19 5.82 2.07
C ASP A 87 1.11 4.90 1.26
N CYS A 88 0.88 3.57 1.29
CA CYS A 88 1.54 2.64 0.38
C CYS A 88 1.36 3.03 -1.10
N ILE A 89 0.12 3.36 -1.52
CA ILE A 89 -0.18 3.79 -2.88
C ILE A 89 0.56 5.10 -3.22
N ALA A 90 0.63 6.05 -2.29
CA ALA A 90 1.36 7.30 -2.48
C ALA A 90 2.85 7.04 -2.74
N TYR A 91 3.52 6.22 -1.92
CA TYR A 91 4.94 5.92 -2.08
C TYR A 91 5.25 5.05 -3.30
N LEU A 92 4.37 4.11 -3.66
CA LEU A 92 4.48 3.34 -4.90
C LEU A 92 4.29 4.23 -6.13
N SER A 93 3.31 5.14 -6.09
CA SER A 93 3.09 6.13 -7.17
C SER A 93 4.28 7.06 -7.33
N LYS A 94 4.92 7.45 -6.22
CA LYS A 94 6.15 8.24 -6.23
C LYS A 94 7.28 7.53 -6.95
N LEU A 95 7.47 6.24 -6.70
CA LEU A 95 8.44 5.40 -7.41
C LEU A 95 8.08 5.28 -8.90
N GLY A 96 6.83 4.95 -9.22
CA GLY A 96 6.35 4.85 -10.60
C GLY A 96 6.59 6.14 -11.38
N ASN A 97 6.32 7.28 -10.77
CA ASN A 97 6.57 8.60 -11.36
C ASN A 97 8.05 8.90 -11.56
N PHE A 98 8.92 8.53 -10.63
CA PHE A 98 10.37 8.70 -10.76
C PHE A 98 10.97 7.84 -11.87
N PHE A 99 10.50 6.60 -12.01
CA PHE A 99 10.93 5.68 -13.08
C PHE A 99 10.16 5.83 -14.39
N GLU A 100 9.30 6.86 -14.49
CA GLU A 100 8.50 7.15 -15.69
C GLU A 100 7.65 5.95 -16.16
N ARG A 101 7.12 5.17 -15.22
CA ARG A 101 6.28 3.98 -15.47
C ARG A 101 4.80 4.33 -15.47
N ASP A 102 4.05 3.78 -16.42
CA ASP A 102 2.57 3.77 -16.40
C ASP A 102 2.12 2.58 -15.53
N MET A 103 1.81 2.84 -14.26
CA MET A 103 1.49 1.80 -13.28
C MET A 103 0.20 1.05 -13.62
N GLU A 104 -0.74 1.69 -14.31
CA GLU A 104 -1.99 1.06 -14.73
C GLU A 104 -1.73 -0.02 -15.77
N SER A 105 -0.96 0.34 -16.80
CA SER A 105 -0.56 -0.59 -17.85
C SER A 105 0.29 -1.73 -17.30
N ASP A 106 1.25 -1.42 -16.44
CA ASP A 106 2.09 -2.42 -15.77
C ASP A 106 1.27 -3.41 -14.94
N PHE A 107 0.26 -2.91 -14.22
CA PHE A 107 -0.64 -3.75 -13.44
C PHE A 107 -1.46 -4.70 -14.33
N TYR A 108 -2.11 -4.20 -15.38
CA TYR A 108 -2.93 -5.06 -16.26
C TYR A 108 -2.09 -6.10 -16.99
N ASN A 109 -0.90 -5.73 -17.47
CA ASN A 109 0.05 -6.68 -18.06
C ASN A 109 0.40 -7.78 -17.06
N LYS A 110 0.65 -7.43 -15.80
CA LYS A 110 0.97 -8.41 -14.76
C LYS A 110 -0.19 -9.34 -14.45
N MET A 111 -1.42 -8.85 -14.40
CA MET A 111 -2.61 -9.67 -14.14
C MET A 111 -2.88 -10.67 -15.27
N GLU A 112 -2.60 -10.29 -16.52
CA GLU A 112 -2.69 -11.21 -17.66
C GLU A 112 -1.64 -12.33 -17.58
N GLU A 113 -0.42 -12.03 -17.14
CA GLU A 113 0.57 -13.08 -16.85
C GLU A 113 0.08 -14.05 -15.77
N VAL A 114 -0.55 -13.55 -14.71
CA VAL A 114 -1.09 -14.38 -13.61
C VAL A 114 -2.20 -15.28 -14.13
N ARG A 115 -3.13 -14.75 -14.94
CA ARG A 115 -4.19 -15.54 -15.58
C ARG A 115 -3.62 -16.72 -16.36
N LYS A 116 -2.64 -16.46 -17.23
CA LYS A 116 -1.97 -17.49 -18.03
C LYS A 116 -1.22 -18.53 -17.18
N ARG A 117 -0.79 -18.19 -15.96
CA ARG A 117 -0.18 -19.16 -15.03
C ARG A 117 -1.22 -20.07 -14.42
N VAL A 118 -2.38 -19.52 -14.02
CA VAL A 118 -3.49 -20.29 -13.43
C VAL A 118 -4.09 -21.23 -14.48
N GLU A 119 -4.31 -20.78 -15.71
CA GLU A 119 -4.88 -21.62 -16.79
C GLU A 119 -3.97 -22.78 -17.24
N LYS A 120 -2.68 -22.72 -16.90
CA LYS A 120 -1.71 -23.79 -17.16
C LYS A 120 -1.66 -24.85 -16.06
N HIS A 121 -2.41 -24.69 -14.98
CA HIS A 121 -2.46 -25.60 -13.83
C HIS A 121 -3.90 -26.08 -13.62
#